data_AF-A0A1Z5JPE8-F1
#
_entry.id   AF-A0A1Z5JPE8-F1
#
_cell.length_a   1.000
_cell.length_b   1.000
_cell.length_c   1.000
_cell.angle_alpha   90.00
_cell.angle_beta   90.00
_cell.angle_gamma   90.00
#
_symmetry.space_group_name_H-M   'P 1'
#
loop_
_entity.id
_entity.type
_entity.pdbx_description
1 polymer ?
#
loop_
_entity_poly.entity_id
_entity_poly.type
_entity_poly.pdbx_seq_one_letter_code
_entity_poly.pdbx_strand_id
1 'polypeptide(L)'
;MEACFEKHVADGIDMMTVSDTYWSKLVAYGVQKGIEGDSWPGFIGFIEDKPTPLIAKRNLKKFPSYPPESANITVLEPCNTVSNWAFHQAMLELCESTLWSSENEKVWFTGLIRAFHFMGPGSIFMHASGTQIGGVADNESIRQLAFWYLQYGLQELPYDPVIHDLREDPAPQTALEVIQNLNEMFLSEPVTTWQQTILDYGTPAYESTFSATAIAILHTIFYRSQTVEKLTDILVGLLVAGEDLAFIKERFSPTVREAILHQNTNISPLDRLQLLLQFTGLMTKMIWAFYWQEDTIVGGHLTRRWDNILGSAVTPLVNALSNAMTGFDRSKGLALQLSQNAYPGDIRCNRRQPHSKWHEIAANGLVDIAFAANNMNRILTGRTLNRLLPTSVNAVVQCFERGWSAQSNNPTDDALFSSSSQDALLGGILEECAAPNMFDLGQFLSCLTGKVVQLSKTTKESTPQLEQCLVDHSCIMLDGTDLNTTRFHDCLFGEDNAPCKSFVSPSATANQEQCLTRCSTDYLCAMTCLQVDFSPWLSQTISCANVLSMSNPAGAAVADCQKQYRGDTNTAAALLTMLKRFASVSQNSCWKEHEIVLRKFATAKACFGGCRKADDEIPVDFPCVIQCIALS
;
A
#
# COMPACT_ATOMS: atom_id res chain seq x y z
N MET A 1 -13.69 -18.16 4.88
CA MET A 1 -13.70 -18.37 3.41
C MET A 1 -15.00 -19.02 3.01
N GLU A 2 -15.32 -20.23 3.49
CA GLU A 2 -16.61 -20.91 3.23
C GLU A 2 -17.84 -20.01 3.39
N ALA A 3 -18.02 -19.37 4.55
CA ALA A 3 -19.11 -18.42 4.77
C ALA A 3 -19.15 -17.24 3.78
N CYS A 4 -18.01 -16.83 3.22
CA CYS A 4 -17.99 -15.83 2.15
C CYS A 4 -18.53 -16.40 0.84
N PHE A 5 -18.07 -17.60 0.47
CA PHE A 5 -18.52 -18.26 -0.75
C PHE A 5 -20.00 -18.58 -0.71
N GLU A 6 -20.50 -19.12 0.40
CA GLU A 6 -21.94 -19.36 0.60
C GLU A 6 -22.77 -18.07 0.45
N LYS A 7 -22.23 -16.93 0.91
CA LYS A 7 -22.91 -15.64 0.87
C LYS A 7 -22.90 -15.00 -0.53
N HIS A 8 -21.80 -15.13 -1.27
CA HIS A 8 -21.52 -14.29 -2.44
C HIS A 8 -21.29 -15.06 -3.75
N VAL A 9 -21.25 -16.39 -3.72
CA VAL A 9 -21.02 -17.24 -4.89
C VAL A 9 -22.15 -18.27 -4.96
N ALA A 10 -23.28 -17.88 -5.57
CA ALA A 10 -24.54 -18.64 -5.53
C ALA A 10 -24.87 -19.37 -6.85
N ASP A 11 -23.98 -19.36 -7.84
CA ASP A 11 -24.19 -19.93 -9.17
C ASP A 11 -23.86 -21.43 -9.27
N GLY A 12 -23.63 -22.09 -8.12
CA GLY A 12 -23.43 -23.54 -8.03
C GLY A 12 -21.97 -24.00 -8.15
N ILE A 13 -21.01 -23.10 -8.36
CA ILE A 13 -19.59 -23.46 -8.24
C ILE A 13 -19.18 -23.39 -6.77
N ASP A 14 -18.95 -24.54 -6.15
CA ASP A 14 -18.38 -24.62 -4.82
C ASP A 14 -16.89 -24.24 -4.85
N MET A 15 -16.59 -23.00 -4.47
CA MET A 15 -15.24 -22.47 -4.44
C MET A 15 -14.32 -23.17 -3.44
N MET A 16 -14.85 -23.82 -2.39
CA MET A 16 -14.03 -24.67 -1.52
C MET A 16 -13.57 -25.90 -2.28
N THR A 17 -14.46 -26.53 -3.06
CA THR A 17 -14.11 -27.64 -3.96
C THR A 17 -13.10 -27.21 -5.03
N VAL A 18 -13.22 -26.00 -5.58
CA VAL A 18 -12.22 -25.44 -6.51
C VAL A 18 -10.85 -25.38 -5.86
N SER A 19 -10.76 -24.77 -4.66
CA SER A 19 -9.52 -24.67 -3.87
C SER A 19 -8.90 -26.04 -3.59
N ASP A 20 -9.69 -26.99 -3.09
CA ASP A 20 -9.21 -28.33 -2.74
C ASP A 20 -8.73 -29.09 -3.99
N THR A 21 -9.44 -28.95 -5.10
CA THR A 21 -9.06 -29.58 -6.38
C THR A 21 -7.77 -28.98 -6.91
N TYR A 22 -7.64 -27.65 -6.87
CA TYR A 22 -6.42 -26.94 -7.24
C TYR A 22 -5.21 -27.46 -6.44
N TRP A 23 -5.32 -27.45 -5.11
CA TRP A 23 -4.25 -27.91 -4.22
C TRP A 23 -3.87 -29.37 -4.46
N SER A 24 -4.87 -30.24 -4.62
CA SER A 24 -4.64 -31.65 -4.94
C SER A 24 -3.87 -31.83 -6.24
N LYS A 25 -4.26 -31.10 -7.30
CA LYS A 25 -3.59 -31.13 -8.61
C LYS A 25 -2.17 -30.57 -8.55
N LEU A 26 -1.94 -29.48 -7.83
CA LEU A 26 -0.62 -28.89 -7.61
C LEU A 26 0.31 -29.87 -6.87
N VAL A 27 -0.16 -30.51 -5.80
CA VAL A 27 0.63 -31.53 -5.09
C VAL A 27 0.94 -32.72 -5.98
N ALA A 28 -0.04 -33.20 -6.77
CA ALA A 28 0.17 -34.29 -7.72
C ALA A 28 1.26 -33.93 -8.74
N TYR A 29 1.24 -32.71 -9.29
CA TYR A 29 2.25 -32.20 -10.21
C TYR A 29 3.64 -32.15 -9.57
N GLY A 30 3.74 -31.65 -8.33
CA GLY A 30 4.99 -31.63 -7.56
C GLY A 30 5.54 -33.03 -7.26
N VAL A 31 4.68 -34.00 -6.90
CA VAL A 31 5.09 -35.41 -6.70
C VAL A 31 5.65 -36.02 -7.98
N GLN A 32 5.06 -35.69 -9.13
CA GLN A 32 5.51 -36.12 -10.45
C GLN A 32 6.79 -35.39 -10.92
N LYS A 33 7.24 -34.37 -10.17
CA LYS A 33 8.35 -33.48 -10.52
C LYS A 33 8.09 -32.67 -11.80
N GLY A 34 6.83 -32.34 -12.07
CA GLY A 34 6.41 -31.61 -13.27
C GLY A 34 6.40 -32.46 -14.53
N ILE A 35 6.54 -31.82 -15.69
CA ILE A 35 6.66 -32.50 -17.01
C ILE A 35 8.00 -32.19 -17.68
N GLU A 36 8.30 -32.89 -18.78
CA GLU A 36 9.47 -32.57 -19.60
C GLU A 36 9.37 -31.13 -20.12
N GLY A 37 10.41 -30.32 -19.86
CA GLY A 37 10.44 -28.90 -20.20
C GLY A 37 9.86 -27.97 -19.13
N ASP A 38 9.16 -28.51 -18.12
CA ASP A 38 8.58 -27.73 -17.01
C ASP A 38 8.64 -28.52 -15.69
N SER A 39 9.84 -28.74 -15.18
CA SER A 39 10.06 -29.56 -13.98
C SER A 39 9.72 -28.83 -12.68
N TRP A 40 9.41 -29.57 -11.62
CA TRP A 40 9.38 -29.08 -10.24
C TRP A 40 10.57 -29.67 -9.45
N PRO A 41 11.50 -28.84 -8.92
CA PRO A 41 11.55 -27.39 -9.09
C PRO A 41 11.94 -27.00 -10.52
N GLY A 42 11.44 -25.86 -10.98
CA GLY A 42 11.80 -25.23 -12.24
C GLY A 42 12.94 -24.23 -12.04
N PHE A 43 13.27 -23.49 -13.10
CA PHE A 43 14.35 -22.50 -13.09
C PHE A 43 13.85 -21.05 -13.27
N ILE A 44 12.54 -20.83 -13.26
CA ILE A 44 12.00 -19.48 -13.40
C ILE A 44 11.92 -18.86 -12.01
N GLY A 45 12.65 -17.77 -11.83
CA GLY A 45 12.51 -16.90 -10.66
C GLY A 45 13.67 -16.94 -9.68
N PHE A 46 13.38 -16.48 -8.48
CA PHE A 46 14.32 -16.34 -7.38
C PHE A 46 14.37 -17.68 -6.60
N ILE A 47 15.46 -17.90 -5.86
CA ILE A 47 15.52 -19.03 -4.93
C ILE A 47 15.84 -18.43 -3.57
N GLU A 48 14.90 -18.53 -2.64
CA GLU A 48 15.14 -18.08 -1.28
C GLU A 48 16.24 -18.95 -0.64
N ASP A 49 17.04 -18.36 0.26
CA ASP A 49 18.21 -18.99 0.89
C ASP A 49 17.96 -20.36 1.55
N LYS A 50 16.69 -20.72 1.79
CA LYS A 50 16.29 -21.96 2.48
C LYS A 50 15.03 -22.54 1.85
N PRO A 51 15.13 -23.25 0.70
CA PRO A 51 14.03 -24.03 0.19
C PRO A 51 13.55 -25.01 1.26
N THR A 52 12.23 -25.20 1.39
CA THR A 52 11.64 -26.06 2.42
C THR A 52 10.74 -27.11 1.82
N PRO A 53 10.56 -28.27 2.46
CA PRO A 53 9.55 -29.22 2.01
C PRO A 53 8.15 -28.56 2.11
N LEU A 54 7.30 -28.78 1.10
CA LEU A 54 5.92 -28.31 1.08
C LEU A 54 5.17 -28.75 2.35
N ILE A 55 5.35 -30.02 2.72
CA ILE A 55 4.80 -30.60 3.94
C ILE A 55 5.92 -31.25 4.73
N ALA A 56 6.12 -30.81 5.98
CA ALA A 56 7.07 -31.48 6.86
C ALA A 56 6.65 -32.95 7.07
N LYS A 57 7.59 -33.90 7.03
CA LYS A 57 7.31 -35.34 7.23
C LYS A 57 6.47 -35.65 8.48
N ARG A 58 6.70 -34.90 9.57
CA ARG A 58 5.93 -35.00 10.83
C ARG A 58 4.46 -34.60 10.69
N ASN A 59 4.13 -33.77 9.71
CA ASN A 59 2.80 -33.26 9.45
C ASN A 59 2.00 -34.13 8.47
N LEU A 60 2.62 -35.07 7.74
CA LEU A 60 1.88 -35.98 6.84
C LEU A 60 0.75 -36.73 7.55
N LYS A 61 0.94 -37.11 8.82
CA LYS A 61 -0.11 -37.76 9.62
C LYS A 61 -1.33 -36.87 9.88
N LYS A 62 -1.17 -35.55 9.82
CA LYS A 62 -2.26 -34.57 9.99
C LYS A 62 -3.03 -34.35 8.69
N PHE A 63 -2.44 -34.71 7.54
CA PHE A 63 -3.02 -34.51 6.22
C PHE A 63 -2.99 -35.82 5.44
N PRO A 64 -3.80 -36.82 5.84
CA PRO A 64 -3.77 -38.16 5.25
C PRO A 64 -4.21 -38.20 3.78
N SER A 65 -4.82 -37.14 3.25
CA SER A 65 -5.16 -37.00 1.83
C SER A 65 -3.93 -36.77 0.94
N TYR A 66 -2.80 -36.32 1.48
CA TYR A 66 -1.59 -36.13 0.70
C TYR A 66 -0.75 -37.41 0.61
N PRO A 67 -0.19 -37.71 -0.57
CA PRO A 67 0.70 -38.86 -0.74
C PRO A 67 1.98 -38.67 0.10
N PRO A 68 2.61 -39.73 0.65
CA PRO A 68 3.85 -39.63 1.43
C PRO A 68 4.98 -38.90 0.70
N GLU A 69 5.02 -39.01 -0.63
CA GLU A 69 5.96 -38.36 -1.53
C GLU A 69 5.85 -36.83 -1.51
N SER A 70 4.71 -36.28 -1.09
CA SER A 70 4.51 -34.81 -0.96
C SER A 70 5.51 -34.16 -0.01
N ALA A 71 6.06 -34.90 0.96
CA ALA A 71 7.12 -34.40 1.84
C ALA A 71 8.50 -34.27 1.16
N ASN A 72 8.62 -34.72 -0.09
CA ASN A 72 9.81 -34.55 -0.93
C ASN A 72 9.66 -33.38 -1.92
N ILE A 73 8.47 -32.77 -2.03
CA ILE A 73 8.26 -31.57 -2.85
C ILE A 73 8.99 -30.41 -2.19
N THR A 74 9.90 -29.77 -2.93
CA THR A 74 10.66 -28.61 -2.44
C THR A 74 9.98 -27.33 -2.89
N VAL A 75 9.71 -26.44 -1.95
CA VAL A 75 9.23 -25.06 -2.16
C VAL A 75 10.44 -24.17 -2.34
N LEU A 76 10.57 -23.52 -3.49
CA LEU A 76 11.73 -22.68 -3.86
C LEU A 76 11.80 -21.37 -3.08
N GLU A 77 10.65 -20.70 -2.94
CA GLU A 77 10.56 -19.41 -2.27
C GLU A 77 9.53 -19.48 -1.13
N PRO A 78 9.88 -20.05 0.05
CA PRO A 78 8.90 -20.28 1.11
C PRO A 78 8.20 -19.04 1.62
N CYS A 79 8.89 -17.90 1.76
CA CYS A 79 8.26 -16.65 2.19
C CYS A 79 7.35 -16.06 1.12
N ASN A 80 7.76 -16.05 -0.15
CA ASN A 80 6.89 -15.60 -1.26
C ASN A 80 5.69 -16.52 -1.45
N THR A 81 5.88 -17.82 -1.28
CA THR A 81 4.78 -18.80 -1.32
C THR A 81 3.75 -18.52 -0.22
N VAL A 82 4.15 -18.36 1.05
CA VAL A 82 3.16 -18.18 2.13
C VAL A 82 2.55 -16.78 2.17
N SER A 83 3.28 -15.75 1.72
CA SER A 83 2.80 -14.36 1.74
C SER A 83 1.64 -14.10 0.77
N ASN A 84 1.47 -14.95 -0.24
CA ASN A 84 0.30 -14.97 -1.11
C ASN A 84 -1.04 -15.24 -0.40
N TRP A 85 -0.99 -15.70 0.86
CA TRP A 85 -2.19 -15.73 1.70
C TRP A 85 -2.78 -14.33 1.97
N ALA A 86 -1.99 -13.27 1.80
CA ALA A 86 -2.49 -11.89 1.85
C ALA A 86 -3.64 -11.63 0.85
N PHE A 87 -3.60 -12.22 -0.35
CA PHE A 87 -4.69 -12.10 -1.33
C PHE A 87 -5.98 -12.78 -0.85
N HIS A 88 -5.89 -13.84 -0.07
CA HIS A 88 -7.05 -14.45 0.58
C HIS A 88 -7.60 -13.56 1.70
N GLN A 89 -6.75 -12.86 2.45
CA GLN A 89 -7.22 -11.87 3.43
C GLN A 89 -7.93 -10.70 2.74
N ALA A 90 -7.42 -10.26 1.59
CA ALA A 90 -8.04 -9.21 0.79
C ALA A 90 -9.43 -9.65 0.28
N MET A 91 -9.55 -10.89 -0.18
CA MET A 91 -10.83 -11.51 -0.50
C MET A 91 -11.78 -11.48 0.70
N LEU A 92 -11.33 -11.92 1.89
CA LEU A 92 -12.16 -11.93 3.10
C LEU A 92 -12.64 -10.52 3.49
N GLU A 93 -11.78 -9.52 3.35
CA GLU A 93 -12.16 -8.12 3.57
C GLU A 93 -13.26 -7.68 2.60
N LEU A 94 -13.12 -8.02 1.31
CA LEU A 94 -14.16 -7.77 0.31
C LEU A 94 -15.49 -8.43 0.68
N CYS A 95 -15.48 -9.68 1.17
CA CYS A 95 -16.68 -10.42 1.57
C CYS A 95 -17.50 -9.74 2.69
N GLU A 96 -16.81 -8.99 3.56
CA GLU A 96 -17.43 -8.23 4.64
C GLU A 96 -17.93 -6.85 4.18
N SER A 97 -17.56 -6.42 2.97
CA SER A 97 -18.01 -5.15 2.40
C SER A 97 -19.50 -5.17 2.09
N THR A 98 -20.14 -4.03 2.32
CA THR A 98 -21.56 -3.77 2.00
C THR A 98 -21.71 -2.89 0.76
N LEU A 99 -20.61 -2.59 0.06
CA LEU A 99 -20.59 -1.70 -1.10
C LEU A 99 -21.32 -2.25 -2.33
N TRP A 100 -21.56 -3.56 -2.37
CA TRP A 100 -22.17 -4.28 -3.48
C TRP A 100 -23.57 -4.73 -3.08
N SER A 101 -24.59 -4.03 -3.57
CA SER A 101 -25.96 -4.20 -3.09
C SER A 101 -26.98 -4.50 -4.18
N SER A 102 -26.76 -4.01 -5.40
CA SER A 102 -27.65 -4.31 -6.53
C SER A 102 -27.41 -5.71 -7.10
N GLU A 103 -28.41 -6.28 -7.75
CA GLU A 103 -28.28 -7.63 -8.34
C GLU A 103 -27.21 -7.69 -9.44
N ASN A 104 -27.11 -6.63 -10.26
CA ASN A 104 -26.05 -6.53 -11.27
C ASN A 104 -24.66 -6.42 -10.61
N GLU A 105 -24.54 -5.66 -9.52
CA GLU A 105 -23.30 -5.57 -8.74
C GLU A 105 -22.90 -6.92 -8.15
N LYS A 106 -23.85 -7.75 -7.74
CA LYS A 106 -23.55 -9.07 -7.18
C LYS A 106 -22.85 -9.98 -8.17
N VAL A 107 -23.27 -10.02 -9.44
CA VAL A 107 -22.62 -10.86 -10.47
C VAL A 107 -21.16 -10.46 -10.65
N TRP A 108 -20.90 -9.15 -10.77
CA TRP A 108 -19.53 -8.64 -10.83
C TRP A 108 -18.75 -8.93 -9.55
N PHE A 109 -19.38 -8.75 -8.40
CA PHE A 109 -18.76 -9.03 -7.12
C PHE A 109 -18.41 -10.52 -6.93
N THR A 110 -19.25 -11.44 -7.38
CA THR A 110 -18.93 -12.88 -7.46
C THR A 110 -17.67 -13.10 -8.30
N GLY A 111 -17.59 -12.46 -9.47
CA GLY A 111 -16.38 -12.48 -10.32
C GLY A 111 -15.14 -11.94 -9.60
N LEU A 112 -15.28 -10.85 -8.83
CA LEU A 112 -14.18 -10.28 -8.04
C LEU A 112 -13.66 -11.25 -6.97
N ILE A 113 -14.58 -11.86 -6.20
CA ILE A 113 -14.22 -12.84 -5.18
C ILE A 113 -13.49 -14.03 -5.80
N ARG A 114 -13.94 -14.50 -6.98
CA ARG A 114 -13.26 -15.56 -7.74
C ARG A 114 -11.86 -15.16 -8.21
N ALA A 115 -11.71 -13.95 -8.74
CA ALA A 115 -10.41 -13.45 -9.22
C ALA A 115 -9.39 -13.39 -8.08
N PHE A 116 -9.77 -12.85 -6.90
CA PHE A 116 -8.91 -12.88 -5.71
C PHE A 116 -8.64 -14.30 -5.22
N HIS A 117 -9.65 -15.17 -5.25
CA HIS A 117 -9.48 -16.56 -4.85
C HIS A 117 -8.48 -17.30 -5.72
N PHE A 118 -8.40 -17.01 -7.02
CA PHE A 118 -7.46 -17.64 -7.94
C PHE A 118 -6.06 -17.00 -7.92
N MET A 119 -5.97 -15.69 -7.65
CA MET A 119 -4.70 -14.98 -7.58
C MET A 119 -3.70 -15.58 -6.58
N GLY A 120 -4.16 -15.85 -5.35
CA GLY A 120 -3.30 -16.44 -4.32
C GLY A 120 -2.73 -17.80 -4.74
N PRO A 121 -3.56 -18.79 -5.11
CA PRO A 121 -3.10 -20.10 -5.57
C PRO A 121 -2.20 -20.06 -6.81
N GLY A 122 -2.50 -19.22 -7.82
CA GLY A 122 -1.66 -19.06 -9.02
C GLY A 122 -0.25 -18.61 -8.67
N SER A 123 -0.14 -17.56 -7.85
CA SER A 123 1.14 -17.04 -7.37
C SER A 123 1.87 -18.02 -6.44
N ILE A 124 1.15 -18.72 -5.55
CA ILE A 124 1.70 -19.83 -4.77
C ILE A 124 2.36 -20.88 -5.67
N PHE A 125 1.73 -21.24 -6.79
CA PHE A 125 2.28 -22.24 -7.70
C PHE A 125 3.57 -21.74 -8.34
N MET A 126 3.61 -20.50 -8.82
CA MET A 126 4.84 -19.86 -9.32
C MET A 126 5.96 -19.91 -8.26
N HIS A 127 5.76 -19.30 -7.10
CA HIS A 127 6.81 -19.17 -6.09
C HIS A 127 7.22 -20.50 -5.43
N ALA A 128 6.30 -21.46 -5.34
CA ALA A 128 6.63 -22.77 -4.79
C ALA A 128 7.43 -23.62 -5.78
N SER A 129 7.12 -23.51 -7.07
CA SER A 129 7.61 -24.45 -8.08
C SER A 129 8.70 -23.89 -8.99
N GLY A 130 8.68 -22.60 -9.32
CA GLY A 130 9.52 -21.99 -10.36
C GLY A 130 9.23 -22.51 -11.78
N THR A 131 8.02 -23.03 -12.01
CA THR A 131 7.57 -23.62 -13.30
C THR A 131 7.01 -22.55 -14.23
N GLN A 132 7.03 -22.82 -15.55
CA GLN A 132 6.38 -22.02 -16.59
C GLN A 132 4.86 -22.00 -16.39
N ILE A 133 4.25 -23.15 -16.11
CA ILE A 133 2.80 -23.23 -15.87
C ILE A 133 2.44 -22.40 -14.64
N GLY A 134 3.23 -22.48 -13.57
CA GLY A 134 3.08 -21.64 -12.38
C GLY A 134 3.21 -20.14 -12.70
N GLY A 135 4.24 -19.75 -13.46
CA GLY A 135 4.43 -18.34 -13.85
C GLY A 135 3.31 -17.78 -14.72
N VAL A 136 2.73 -18.60 -15.61
CA VAL A 136 1.54 -18.21 -16.38
C VAL A 136 0.32 -18.10 -15.47
N ALA A 137 0.10 -19.05 -14.55
CA ALA A 137 -1.01 -18.99 -13.61
C ALA A 137 -0.96 -17.74 -12.70
N ASP A 138 0.22 -17.35 -12.23
CA ASP A 138 0.45 -16.14 -11.45
C ASP A 138 0.15 -14.86 -12.24
N ASN A 139 0.89 -14.60 -13.32
CA ASN A 139 0.76 -13.37 -14.09
C ASN A 139 -0.62 -13.18 -14.71
N GLU A 140 -1.23 -14.26 -15.20
CA GLU A 140 -2.51 -14.17 -15.87
C GLU A 140 -3.67 -13.99 -14.88
N SER A 141 -3.53 -14.45 -13.62
CA SER A 141 -4.50 -14.15 -12.56
C SER A 141 -4.56 -12.65 -12.25
N ILE A 142 -3.40 -11.98 -12.23
CA ILE A 142 -3.28 -10.52 -12.08
C ILE A 142 -3.95 -9.83 -13.27
N ARG A 143 -3.72 -10.35 -14.47
CA ARG A 143 -4.32 -9.84 -15.70
C ARG A 143 -5.84 -9.89 -15.70
N GLN A 144 -6.42 -10.99 -15.24
CA GLN A 144 -7.88 -11.13 -15.17
C GLN A 144 -8.50 -10.19 -14.14
N LEU A 145 -7.85 -10.01 -12.99
CA LEU A 145 -8.32 -9.06 -11.98
C LEU A 145 -8.23 -7.62 -12.50
N ALA A 146 -7.14 -7.27 -13.19
CA ALA A 146 -7.01 -5.97 -13.86
C ALA A 146 -8.13 -5.78 -14.90
N PHE A 147 -8.39 -6.80 -15.71
CA PHE A 147 -9.43 -6.77 -16.74
C PHE A 147 -10.83 -6.60 -16.14
N TRP A 148 -11.09 -7.25 -15.01
CA TRP A 148 -12.30 -7.04 -14.22
C TRP A 148 -12.45 -5.59 -13.77
N TYR A 149 -11.40 -4.94 -13.24
CA TYR A 149 -11.48 -3.55 -12.79
C TYR A 149 -11.86 -2.60 -13.92
N LEU A 150 -11.25 -2.79 -15.09
CA LEU A 150 -11.51 -1.97 -16.27
C LEU A 150 -12.96 -2.13 -16.73
N GLN A 151 -13.37 -3.37 -17.03
CA GLN A 151 -14.72 -3.62 -17.56
C GLN A 151 -15.81 -3.22 -16.56
N TYR A 152 -15.66 -3.58 -15.28
CA TYR A 152 -16.63 -3.22 -14.26
C TYR A 152 -16.72 -1.71 -14.03
N GLY A 153 -15.57 -1.04 -13.95
CA GLY A 153 -15.50 0.40 -13.73
C GLY A 153 -16.15 1.21 -14.86
N LEU A 154 -16.12 0.68 -16.10
CA LEU A 154 -16.57 1.37 -17.31
C LEU A 154 -17.86 0.84 -17.92
N GLN A 155 -18.48 -0.22 -17.39
CA GLN A 155 -19.64 -0.91 -17.99
C GLN A 155 -20.87 -0.03 -18.30
N GLU A 156 -20.94 1.18 -17.76
CA GLU A 156 -22.05 2.13 -17.97
C GLU A 156 -21.84 3.01 -19.21
N LEU A 157 -20.62 3.01 -19.74
CA LEU A 157 -20.34 3.61 -21.03
C LEU A 157 -20.86 2.69 -22.14
N PRO A 158 -21.23 3.24 -23.31
CA PRO A 158 -21.53 2.42 -24.48
C PRO A 158 -20.37 1.47 -24.77
N TYR A 159 -20.69 0.20 -25.04
CA TYR A 159 -19.66 -0.78 -25.33
C TYR A 159 -18.85 -0.35 -26.56
N ASP A 160 -17.53 -0.35 -26.37
CA ASP A 160 -16.51 -0.06 -27.36
C ASP A 160 -15.31 -0.95 -27.01
N PRO A 161 -14.81 -1.80 -27.92
CA PRO A 161 -13.67 -2.68 -27.68
C PRO A 161 -12.41 -1.94 -27.25
N VAL A 162 -12.21 -0.70 -27.71
CA VAL A 162 -11.07 0.11 -27.31
C VAL A 162 -11.17 0.41 -25.82
N ILE A 163 -12.37 0.78 -25.33
CA ILE A 163 -12.61 1.14 -23.92
C ILE A 163 -12.62 -0.11 -23.03
N HIS A 164 -13.35 -1.15 -23.43
CA HIS A 164 -13.67 -2.27 -22.54
C HIS A 164 -12.68 -3.41 -22.66
N ASP A 165 -12.03 -3.59 -23.81
CA ASP A 165 -11.20 -4.74 -24.11
C ASP A 165 -9.74 -4.38 -24.43
N LEU A 166 -9.40 -3.08 -24.52
CA LEU A 166 -8.07 -2.57 -24.91
C LEU A 166 -7.55 -3.10 -26.25
N ARG A 167 -8.45 -3.18 -27.24
CA ARG A 167 -8.16 -3.66 -28.60
C ARG A 167 -9.12 -3.03 -29.60
N GLU A 168 -8.80 -3.13 -30.90
CA GLU A 168 -9.66 -2.56 -31.96
C GLU A 168 -10.91 -3.42 -32.24
N ASP A 169 -10.82 -4.73 -32.04
CA ASP A 169 -11.92 -5.68 -32.24
C ASP A 169 -12.43 -6.22 -30.90
N PRO A 170 -13.71 -6.57 -30.74
CA PRO A 170 -14.23 -7.18 -29.50
C PRO A 170 -13.39 -8.35 -28.99
N ALA A 171 -13.17 -8.43 -27.67
CA ALA A 171 -12.62 -9.63 -27.05
C ALA A 171 -13.57 -10.82 -27.24
N PRO A 172 -13.05 -12.05 -27.36
CA PRO A 172 -13.89 -13.24 -27.51
C PRO A 172 -14.71 -13.52 -26.25
N GLN A 173 -14.25 -13.04 -25.09
CA GLN A 173 -14.85 -13.26 -23.78
C GLN A 173 -14.68 -12.01 -22.90
N THR A 174 -15.67 -11.75 -22.06
CA THR A 174 -15.62 -10.74 -21.00
C THR A 174 -14.74 -11.20 -19.84
N ALA A 175 -14.34 -10.27 -18.97
CA ALA A 175 -13.58 -10.60 -17.77
C ALA A 175 -14.32 -11.62 -16.88
N LEU A 176 -15.65 -11.52 -16.77
CA LEU A 176 -16.46 -12.46 -15.98
C LEU A 176 -16.45 -13.87 -16.58
N GLU A 177 -16.60 -13.99 -17.89
CA GLU A 177 -16.55 -15.28 -18.58
C GLU A 177 -15.17 -15.92 -18.45
N VAL A 178 -14.09 -15.15 -18.62
CA VAL A 178 -12.72 -15.67 -18.42
C VAL A 178 -12.53 -16.17 -16.99
N ILE A 179 -12.90 -15.36 -15.98
CA ILE A 179 -12.80 -15.75 -14.56
C ILE A 179 -13.61 -17.01 -14.27
N GLN A 180 -14.82 -17.14 -14.81
CA GLN A 180 -15.63 -18.34 -14.64
C GLN A 180 -14.96 -19.56 -15.28
N ASN A 181 -14.53 -19.45 -16.53
CA ASN A 181 -13.93 -20.56 -17.29
C ASN A 181 -12.65 -21.07 -16.63
N LEU A 182 -11.87 -20.19 -15.99
CA LEU A 182 -10.68 -20.59 -15.24
C LEU A 182 -11.00 -21.42 -14.01
N ASN A 183 -12.06 -21.06 -13.28
CA ASN A 183 -12.51 -21.86 -12.15
C ASN A 183 -12.96 -23.26 -12.62
N GLU A 184 -13.64 -23.33 -13.76
CA GLU A 184 -14.02 -24.60 -14.39
C GLU A 184 -12.80 -25.41 -14.88
N MET A 185 -11.78 -24.75 -15.41
CA MET A 185 -10.50 -25.36 -15.79
C MET A 185 -9.81 -26.00 -14.57
N PHE A 186 -9.74 -25.31 -13.43
CA PHE A 186 -9.13 -25.89 -12.22
C PHE A 186 -9.87 -27.12 -11.71
N LEU A 187 -11.19 -27.18 -11.90
CA LEU A 187 -11.99 -28.35 -11.57
C LEU A 187 -11.74 -29.50 -12.56
N SER A 188 -11.79 -29.22 -13.85
CA SER A 188 -11.95 -30.26 -14.88
C SER A 188 -10.66 -30.65 -15.60
N GLU A 189 -9.70 -29.74 -15.76
CA GLU A 189 -8.53 -29.94 -16.62
C GLU A 189 -7.27 -30.39 -15.86
N PRO A 190 -6.38 -31.20 -16.47
CA PRO A 190 -5.09 -31.52 -15.89
C PRO A 190 -4.14 -30.31 -15.88
N VAL A 191 -3.25 -30.22 -14.88
CA VAL A 191 -2.29 -29.09 -14.74
C VAL A 191 -1.50 -28.83 -16.02
N THR A 192 -1.17 -29.89 -16.76
CA THR A 192 -0.37 -29.83 -17.99
C THR A 192 -1.03 -29.07 -19.15
N THR A 193 -2.34 -28.81 -19.09
CA THR A 193 -3.04 -28.00 -20.13
C THR A 193 -3.25 -26.56 -19.70
N TRP A 194 -3.15 -26.25 -18.40
CA TRP A 194 -3.51 -24.94 -17.86
C TRP A 194 -2.80 -23.78 -18.55
N GLN A 195 -1.50 -23.91 -18.84
CA GLN A 195 -0.76 -22.85 -19.51
C GLN A 195 -1.39 -22.43 -20.84
N GLN A 196 -1.71 -23.39 -21.71
CA GLN A 196 -2.29 -23.06 -23.01
C GLN A 196 -3.72 -22.55 -22.84
N THR A 197 -4.53 -23.22 -22.02
CA THR A 197 -5.92 -22.79 -21.75
C THR A 197 -5.99 -21.36 -21.22
N ILE A 198 -5.10 -20.98 -20.29
CA ILE A 198 -5.02 -19.63 -19.74
C ILE A 198 -4.63 -18.60 -20.82
N LEU A 199 -3.60 -18.91 -21.64
CA LEU A 199 -3.13 -18.01 -22.70
C LEU A 199 -4.17 -17.83 -23.82
N ASP A 200 -4.97 -18.85 -24.09
CA ASP A 200 -6.00 -18.84 -25.13
C ASP A 200 -7.16 -17.86 -24.83
N TYR A 201 -7.34 -17.44 -23.59
CA TYR A 201 -8.32 -16.40 -23.25
C TYR A 201 -7.98 -15.03 -23.84
N GLY A 202 -6.71 -14.77 -24.19
CA GLY A 202 -6.30 -13.57 -24.92
C GLY A 202 -6.64 -12.26 -24.19
N THR A 203 -6.51 -12.24 -22.87
CA THR A 203 -6.74 -11.04 -22.05
C THR A 203 -5.61 -10.02 -22.27
N PRO A 204 -5.88 -8.70 -22.17
CA PRO A 204 -4.87 -7.66 -22.39
C PRO A 204 -3.83 -7.63 -21.27
N ALA A 205 -2.58 -7.26 -21.54
CA ALA A 205 -1.52 -7.16 -20.52
C ALA A 205 -1.96 -6.38 -19.26
N TYR A 206 -1.55 -6.84 -18.06
CA TYR A 206 -2.06 -6.25 -16.82
C TYR A 206 -1.52 -4.84 -16.60
N GLU A 207 -0.29 -4.54 -17.04
CA GLU A 207 0.31 -3.20 -16.98
C GLU A 207 -0.52 -2.20 -17.80
N SER A 208 -0.89 -2.60 -19.01
CA SER A 208 -1.74 -1.83 -19.92
C SER A 208 -3.15 -1.65 -19.35
N THR A 209 -3.69 -2.70 -18.73
CA THR A 209 -5.02 -2.69 -18.12
C THR A 209 -5.11 -1.83 -16.85
N PHE A 210 -4.13 -1.91 -15.96
CA PHE A 210 -4.03 -1.01 -14.80
C PHE A 210 -3.83 0.45 -15.24
N SER A 211 -3.00 0.69 -16.25
CA SER A 211 -2.79 2.03 -16.80
C SER A 211 -4.06 2.61 -17.40
N ALA A 212 -4.80 1.82 -18.20
CA ALA A 212 -6.09 2.19 -18.74
C ALA A 212 -7.11 2.50 -17.63
N THR A 213 -7.16 1.67 -16.58
CA THR A 213 -8.03 1.88 -15.42
C THR A 213 -7.69 3.19 -14.69
N ALA A 214 -6.41 3.48 -14.47
CA ALA A 214 -5.96 4.73 -13.86
C ALA A 214 -6.32 5.95 -14.72
N ILE A 215 -6.16 5.88 -16.04
CA ILE A 215 -6.55 6.94 -16.97
C ILE A 215 -8.06 7.17 -16.96
N ALA A 216 -8.86 6.10 -16.95
CA ALA A 216 -10.32 6.20 -16.87
C ALA A 216 -10.75 6.92 -15.57
N ILE A 217 -10.14 6.58 -14.44
CA ILE A 217 -10.35 7.27 -13.16
C ILE A 217 -9.97 8.76 -13.28
N LEU A 218 -8.83 9.07 -13.91
CA LEU A 218 -8.38 10.46 -14.11
C LEU A 218 -9.29 11.26 -15.03
N HIS A 219 -9.81 10.69 -16.12
CA HIS A 219 -10.81 11.35 -16.97
C HIS A 219 -12.12 11.60 -16.24
N THR A 220 -12.49 10.70 -15.32
CA THR A 220 -13.65 10.89 -14.44
C THR A 220 -13.40 12.04 -13.43
N ILE A 221 -12.21 12.11 -12.83
CA ILE A 221 -11.81 13.18 -11.89
C ILE A 221 -11.68 14.54 -12.58
N PHE A 222 -10.96 14.59 -13.69
CA PHE A 222 -10.64 15.83 -14.42
C PHE A 222 -11.58 16.03 -15.59
N TYR A 223 -12.85 15.66 -15.41
CA TYR A 223 -13.92 15.82 -16.38
C TYR A 223 -13.81 17.14 -17.16
N ARG A 224 -13.78 17.04 -18.51
CA ARG A 224 -13.56 18.11 -19.52
C ARG A 224 -12.16 18.71 -19.63
N SER A 225 -11.26 18.49 -18.68
CA SER A 225 -9.91 19.05 -18.73
C SER A 225 -9.00 18.28 -19.70
N GLN A 226 -8.10 19.01 -20.37
CA GLN A 226 -6.98 18.42 -21.12
C GLN A 226 -5.77 18.05 -20.22
N THR A 227 -5.91 18.18 -18.90
CA THR A 227 -4.84 17.84 -17.95
C THR A 227 -4.49 16.36 -18.00
N VAL A 228 -5.49 15.49 -18.26
CA VAL A 228 -5.28 14.04 -18.21
C VAL A 228 -4.31 13.60 -19.29
N GLU A 229 -4.38 14.14 -20.49
CA GLU A 229 -3.48 13.80 -21.60
C GLU A 229 -2.01 14.10 -21.26
N LYS A 230 -1.76 15.20 -20.54
CA LYS A 230 -0.41 15.52 -20.03
C LYS A 230 0.03 14.58 -18.91
N LEU A 231 -0.91 14.17 -18.04
CA LEU A 231 -0.63 13.19 -16.98
C LEU A 231 -0.45 11.78 -17.54
N THR A 232 -1.14 11.42 -18.64
CA THR A 232 -1.03 10.14 -19.33
C THR A 232 0.42 9.91 -19.77
N ASP A 233 1.08 10.93 -20.33
CA ASP A 233 2.49 10.83 -20.73
C ASP A 233 3.42 10.44 -19.57
N ILE A 234 3.15 11.00 -18.38
CA ILE A 234 3.98 10.76 -17.19
C ILE A 234 3.62 9.41 -16.55
N LEU A 235 2.34 9.15 -16.33
CA LEU A 235 1.87 7.99 -15.56
C LEU A 235 1.99 6.69 -16.36
N VAL A 236 1.61 6.71 -17.64
CA VAL A 236 1.67 5.51 -18.49
C VAL A 236 3.09 5.20 -18.89
N GLY A 237 3.91 6.22 -19.17
CA GLY A 237 5.32 6.03 -19.51
C GLY A 237 6.17 5.38 -18.41
N LEU A 238 5.66 5.31 -17.17
CA LEU A 238 6.31 4.59 -16.07
C LEU A 238 5.99 3.08 -16.06
N LEU A 239 4.84 2.68 -16.59
CA LEU A 239 4.31 1.31 -16.48
C LEU A 239 4.30 0.55 -17.81
N VAL A 240 4.13 1.27 -18.92
CA VAL A 240 3.88 0.69 -20.24
C VAL A 240 4.83 1.34 -21.26
N ALA A 241 5.31 0.54 -22.21
CA ALA A 241 6.18 0.97 -23.29
C ALA A 241 5.71 0.40 -24.64
N GLY A 242 6.29 0.90 -25.73
CA GLY A 242 6.07 0.34 -27.06
C GLY A 242 4.66 0.56 -27.61
N GLU A 243 4.11 -0.47 -28.26
CA GLU A 243 2.82 -0.42 -28.94
C GLU A 243 1.66 -0.18 -27.97
N ASP A 244 1.71 -0.75 -26.78
CA ASP A 244 0.69 -0.56 -25.75
C ASP A 244 0.62 0.90 -25.27
N LEU A 245 1.76 1.56 -25.10
CA LEU A 245 1.81 2.99 -24.74
C LEU A 245 1.19 3.84 -25.85
N ALA A 246 1.47 3.54 -27.11
CA ALA A 246 0.89 4.22 -28.26
C ALA A 246 -0.63 3.99 -28.30
N PHE A 247 -1.09 2.75 -28.16
CA PHE A 247 -2.52 2.42 -28.11
C PHE A 247 -3.23 3.17 -26.98
N ILE A 248 -2.66 3.16 -25.76
CA ILE A 248 -3.26 3.82 -24.61
C ILE A 248 -3.39 5.34 -24.85
N LYS A 249 -2.34 5.97 -25.40
CA LYS A 249 -2.31 7.42 -25.64
C LYS A 249 -3.17 7.86 -26.82
N GLU A 250 -3.11 7.14 -27.92
CA GLU A 250 -3.65 7.57 -29.21
C GLU A 250 -5.04 7.00 -29.49
N ARG A 251 -5.40 5.88 -28.86
CA ARG A 251 -6.69 5.19 -29.04
C ARG A 251 -7.52 5.21 -27.77
N PHE A 252 -7.04 4.61 -26.68
CA PHE A 252 -7.84 4.45 -25.46
C PHE A 252 -8.21 5.78 -24.79
N SER A 253 -7.21 6.60 -24.45
CA SER A 253 -7.41 7.84 -23.66
C SER A 253 -8.37 8.84 -24.34
N PRO A 254 -8.26 9.11 -25.66
CA PRO A 254 -9.24 9.93 -26.35
C PRO A 254 -10.64 9.30 -26.39
N THR A 255 -10.75 8.00 -26.68
CA THR A 255 -12.05 7.32 -26.81
C THR A 255 -12.80 7.26 -25.49
N VAL A 256 -12.13 6.94 -24.38
CA VAL A 256 -12.78 6.93 -23.05
C VAL A 256 -13.19 8.34 -22.61
N ARG A 257 -12.40 9.36 -22.93
CA ARG A 257 -12.75 10.77 -22.67
C ARG A 257 -14.04 11.15 -23.38
N GLU A 258 -14.13 10.89 -24.68
CA GLU A 258 -15.32 11.21 -25.46
C GLU A 258 -16.55 10.44 -24.97
N ALA A 259 -16.40 9.16 -24.61
CA ALA A 259 -17.50 8.38 -24.05
C ALA A 259 -18.02 8.96 -22.71
N ILE A 260 -17.13 9.36 -21.80
CA ILE A 260 -17.50 10.02 -20.53
C ILE A 260 -18.18 11.37 -20.79
N LEU A 261 -17.70 12.16 -21.77
CA LEU A 261 -18.34 13.42 -22.14
C LEU A 261 -19.75 13.21 -22.74
N HIS A 262 -19.91 12.18 -23.58
CA HIS A 262 -21.17 11.85 -24.25
C HIS A 262 -22.23 11.26 -23.32
N GLN A 263 -21.84 10.63 -22.22
CA GLN A 263 -22.79 10.09 -21.23
C GLN A 263 -23.69 11.19 -20.63
N ASN A 264 -23.34 12.47 -20.80
CA ASN A 264 -24.09 13.64 -20.33
C ASN A 264 -24.37 13.59 -18.81
N THR A 265 -23.52 12.88 -18.08
CA THR A 265 -23.56 12.78 -16.63
C THR A 265 -22.92 14.03 -16.07
N ASN A 266 -23.70 14.85 -15.38
CA ASN A 266 -23.16 15.97 -14.61
C ASN A 266 -22.45 15.40 -13.39
N ILE A 267 -21.14 15.12 -13.53
CA ILE A 267 -20.31 14.66 -12.42
C ILE A 267 -20.13 15.81 -11.43
N SER A 268 -20.63 15.63 -10.20
CA SER A 268 -20.52 16.64 -9.14
C SER A 268 -19.05 16.93 -8.80
N PRO A 269 -18.67 18.21 -8.57
CA PRO A 269 -17.34 18.57 -8.07
C PRO A 269 -16.94 17.78 -6.81
N LEU A 270 -17.89 17.46 -5.95
CA LEU A 270 -17.65 16.66 -4.75
C LEU A 270 -17.29 15.21 -5.10
N ASP A 271 -18.06 14.56 -5.98
CA ASP A 271 -17.75 13.18 -6.39
C ASP A 271 -16.35 13.10 -7.05
N ARG A 272 -15.98 14.13 -7.83
CA ARG A 272 -14.63 14.27 -8.42
C ARG A 272 -13.55 14.40 -7.35
N LEU A 273 -13.76 15.23 -6.34
CA LEU A 273 -12.81 15.42 -5.25
C LEU A 273 -12.67 14.15 -4.39
N GLN A 274 -13.78 13.48 -4.08
CA GLN A 274 -13.76 12.22 -3.34
C GLN A 274 -13.02 11.13 -4.13
N LEU A 275 -13.28 11.01 -5.44
CA LEU A 275 -12.57 10.06 -6.29
C LEU A 275 -11.08 10.42 -6.43
N LEU A 276 -10.71 11.71 -6.44
CA LEU A 276 -9.31 12.15 -6.43
C LEU A 276 -8.58 11.75 -5.14
N LEU A 277 -9.21 11.94 -3.98
CA LEU A 277 -8.63 11.53 -2.69
C LEU A 277 -8.47 10.00 -2.63
N GLN A 278 -9.48 9.27 -3.11
CA GLN A 278 -9.43 7.81 -3.24
C GLN A 278 -8.31 7.34 -4.17
N PHE A 279 -8.20 7.94 -5.35
CA PHE A 279 -7.14 7.64 -6.29
C PHE A 279 -5.76 7.95 -5.70
N THR A 280 -5.61 9.05 -4.96
CA THR A 280 -4.35 9.42 -4.31
C THR A 280 -3.94 8.43 -3.21
N GLY A 281 -4.89 8.01 -2.37
CA GLY A 281 -4.67 6.97 -1.36
C GLY A 281 -4.32 5.62 -1.98
N LEU A 282 -5.05 5.22 -3.03
CA LEU A 282 -4.74 4.05 -3.84
C LEU A 282 -3.31 4.10 -4.39
N MET A 283 -2.95 5.18 -5.10
CA MET A 283 -1.62 5.33 -5.71
C MET A 283 -0.51 5.32 -4.66
N THR A 284 -0.77 5.83 -3.45
CA THR A 284 0.20 5.78 -2.34
C THR A 284 0.51 4.33 -1.93
N LYS A 285 -0.51 3.47 -1.80
CA LYS A 285 -0.31 2.04 -1.56
C LYS A 285 0.39 1.35 -2.72
N MET A 286 -0.01 1.63 -3.97
CA MET A 286 0.57 0.98 -5.14
C MET A 286 2.03 1.36 -5.34
N ILE A 287 2.40 2.64 -5.19
CA ILE A 287 3.80 3.09 -5.23
C ILE A 287 4.62 2.40 -4.13
N TRP A 288 4.05 2.29 -2.92
CA TRP A 288 4.71 1.57 -1.83
C TRP A 288 4.84 0.07 -2.12
N ALA A 289 3.83 -0.57 -2.73
CA ALA A 289 3.92 -1.96 -3.17
C ALA A 289 5.04 -2.13 -4.20
N PHE A 290 5.04 -1.35 -5.27
CA PHE A 290 6.06 -1.40 -6.33
C PHE A 290 7.47 -1.12 -5.80
N TYR A 291 7.60 -0.32 -4.75
CA TYR A 291 8.89 -0.15 -4.07
C TYR A 291 9.45 -1.44 -3.49
N TRP A 292 8.60 -2.43 -3.15
CA TRP A 292 9.01 -3.74 -2.64
C TRP A 292 9.03 -4.85 -3.70
N GLN A 293 8.65 -4.55 -4.95
CA GLN A 293 8.73 -5.50 -6.04
C GLN A 293 10.19 -5.63 -6.51
N GLU A 294 10.70 -6.86 -6.56
CA GLU A 294 12.12 -7.14 -6.79
C GLU A 294 12.60 -6.80 -8.21
N ASP A 295 11.72 -6.94 -9.21
CA ASP A 295 12.07 -6.72 -10.62
C ASP A 295 12.12 -5.23 -11.01
N THR A 296 11.35 -4.38 -10.32
CA THR A 296 11.16 -2.98 -10.71
C THR A 296 12.27 -2.09 -10.20
N ILE A 297 12.86 -2.41 -9.04
CA ILE A 297 13.95 -1.64 -8.44
C ILE A 297 15.26 -2.41 -8.55
N VAL A 298 15.91 -2.23 -9.71
CA VAL A 298 17.25 -2.74 -9.99
C VAL A 298 18.27 -2.10 -9.03
N GLY A 299 18.88 -2.90 -8.15
CA GLY A 299 19.97 -2.40 -7.30
C GLY A 299 20.23 -3.14 -5.99
N GLY A 300 19.44 -4.17 -5.64
CA GLY A 300 19.73 -5.07 -4.52
C GLY A 300 19.76 -4.43 -3.13
N HIS A 301 19.39 -3.16 -2.97
CA HIS A 301 19.35 -2.54 -1.64
C HIS A 301 18.18 -3.09 -0.82
N LEU A 302 17.05 -3.37 -1.46
CA LEU A 302 15.85 -3.92 -0.81
C LEU A 302 16.02 -5.32 -0.23
N THR A 303 17.10 -6.04 -0.55
CA THR A 303 17.42 -7.35 0.06
C THR A 303 18.14 -7.20 1.41
N ARG A 304 18.53 -5.98 1.80
CA ARG A 304 19.16 -5.74 3.11
C ARG A 304 18.14 -5.94 4.22
N ARG A 305 18.54 -6.69 5.24
CA ARG A 305 17.69 -6.99 6.41
C ARG A 305 17.13 -5.73 7.07
N TRP A 306 17.93 -4.66 7.20
CA TRP A 306 17.48 -3.42 7.85
C TRP A 306 16.41 -2.69 7.05
N ASP A 307 16.53 -2.65 5.72
CA ASP A 307 15.53 -2.04 4.85
C ASP A 307 14.21 -2.82 4.96
N ASN A 308 14.26 -4.15 4.99
CA ASN A 308 13.07 -4.99 5.19
C ASN A 308 12.39 -4.77 6.55
N ILE A 309 13.16 -4.67 7.63
CA ILE A 309 12.62 -4.37 8.97
C ILE A 309 11.96 -2.99 9.00
N LEU A 310 12.64 -1.97 8.48
CA LEU A 310 12.09 -0.62 8.41
C LEU A 310 10.82 -0.57 7.54
N GLY A 311 10.85 -1.22 6.38
CA GLY A 311 9.71 -1.33 5.49
C GLY A 311 8.49 -1.95 6.15
N SER A 312 8.70 -3.06 6.87
CA SER A 312 7.65 -3.72 7.65
C SER A 312 7.07 -2.80 8.73
N ALA A 313 7.90 -1.98 9.38
CA ALA A 313 7.44 -1.02 10.41
C ALA A 313 6.69 0.19 9.82
N VAL A 314 7.05 0.60 8.59
CA VAL A 314 6.45 1.76 7.90
C VAL A 314 5.13 1.39 7.20
N THR A 315 4.96 0.13 6.78
CA THR A 315 3.78 -0.31 6.01
C THR A 315 2.44 0.01 6.69
N PRO A 316 2.24 -0.23 8.00
CA PRO A 316 0.99 0.15 8.68
C PRO A 316 0.69 1.64 8.63
N LEU A 317 1.72 2.50 8.69
CA LEU A 317 1.56 3.95 8.58
C LEU A 317 1.12 4.36 7.18
N VAL A 318 1.73 3.75 6.14
CA VAL A 318 1.34 3.96 4.74
C VAL A 318 -0.11 3.53 4.52
N ASN A 319 -0.50 2.37 5.06
CA ASN A 319 -1.88 1.87 5.01
C ASN A 319 -2.83 2.84 5.71
N ALA A 320 -2.53 3.28 6.93
CA ALA A 320 -3.37 4.21 7.69
C ALA A 320 -3.56 5.55 6.97
N LEU A 321 -2.48 6.14 6.45
CA LEU A 321 -2.53 7.38 5.67
C LEU A 321 -3.38 7.20 4.41
N SER A 322 -3.16 6.10 3.69
CA SER A 322 -3.91 5.80 2.46
C SER A 322 -5.40 5.57 2.74
N ASN A 323 -5.74 4.86 3.80
CA ASN A 323 -7.11 4.63 4.23
C ASN A 323 -7.80 5.94 4.65
N ALA A 324 -7.08 6.83 5.31
CA ALA A 324 -7.61 8.14 5.68
C ALA A 324 -7.94 8.98 4.43
N MET A 325 -7.12 8.89 3.37
CA MET A 325 -7.40 9.54 2.09
C MET A 325 -8.56 8.90 1.35
N THR A 326 -8.63 7.56 1.30
CA THR A 326 -9.68 6.88 0.54
C THR A 326 -11.04 6.89 1.23
N GLY A 327 -11.07 6.94 2.56
CA GLY A 327 -12.31 6.86 3.35
C GLY A 327 -13.01 5.52 3.23
N PHE A 328 -12.35 4.48 2.70
CA PHE A 328 -12.90 3.13 2.65
C PHE A 328 -12.94 2.53 4.06
N ASP A 329 -14.05 1.87 4.41
CA ASP A 329 -14.12 1.13 5.68
C ASP A 329 -13.23 -0.11 5.62
N ARG A 330 -12.22 -0.15 6.49
CA ARG A 330 -11.24 -1.23 6.61
C ARG A 330 -11.29 -1.96 7.94
N SER A 331 -12.32 -1.69 8.75
CA SER A 331 -12.45 -2.24 10.11
C SER A 331 -12.49 -3.76 10.15
N LYS A 332 -12.85 -4.41 9.03
CA LYS A 332 -12.96 -5.87 8.91
C LYS A 332 -11.69 -6.56 8.42
N GLY A 333 -10.75 -5.81 7.86
CA GLY A 333 -9.50 -6.33 7.28
C GLY A 333 -8.24 -6.01 8.09
N LEU A 334 -8.35 -5.90 9.42
CA LEU A 334 -7.26 -5.39 10.27
C LEU A 334 -5.92 -6.09 10.08
N ALA A 335 -5.91 -7.38 9.74
CA ALA A 335 -4.67 -8.13 9.50
C ALA A 335 -3.81 -7.52 8.38
N LEU A 336 -4.44 -7.13 7.26
CA LEU A 336 -3.76 -6.46 6.15
C LEU A 336 -3.43 -5.00 6.49
N GLN A 337 -4.35 -4.30 7.16
CA GLN A 337 -4.15 -2.89 7.45
C GLN A 337 -3.00 -2.65 8.43
N LEU A 338 -2.84 -3.53 9.41
CA LEU A 338 -1.80 -3.46 10.43
C LEU A 338 -0.53 -4.21 10.05
N SER A 339 -0.48 -4.89 8.91
CA SER A 339 0.64 -5.76 8.53
C SER A 339 0.96 -6.81 9.60
N GLN A 340 -0.09 -7.38 10.21
CA GLN A 340 0.00 -8.27 11.36
C GLN A 340 -0.91 -9.47 11.18
N ASN A 341 -0.32 -10.65 11.23
CA ASN A 341 -0.96 -11.92 10.90
C ASN A 341 -1.63 -11.90 9.52
N ALA A 342 -1.08 -11.12 8.58
CA ALA A 342 -1.57 -11.08 7.20
C ALA A 342 -1.44 -12.45 6.53
N TYR A 343 -0.42 -13.21 6.91
CA TYR A 343 -0.19 -14.57 6.46
C TYR A 343 0.67 -15.37 7.46
N PRO A 344 0.68 -16.71 7.38
CA PRO A 344 1.50 -17.52 8.28
C PRO A 344 3.00 -17.22 8.14
N GLY A 345 3.63 -16.72 9.21
CA GLY A 345 5.07 -16.44 9.24
C GLY A 345 5.46 -15.02 8.80
N ASP A 346 4.50 -14.12 8.65
CA ASP A 346 4.67 -12.69 8.33
C ASP A 346 5.77 -11.99 9.15
N ILE A 347 5.81 -12.17 10.46
CA ILE A 347 6.82 -11.57 11.35
C ILE A 347 8.24 -11.89 10.86
N ARG A 348 8.45 -13.10 10.35
CA ARG A 348 9.74 -13.56 9.84
C ARG A 348 9.97 -13.12 8.40
N CYS A 349 8.97 -13.29 7.54
CA CYS A 349 9.11 -13.07 6.10
C CYS A 349 9.20 -11.58 5.76
N ASN A 350 8.31 -10.73 6.30
CA ASN A 350 8.33 -9.28 6.07
C ASN A 350 9.66 -8.63 6.47
N ARG A 351 10.37 -9.19 7.46
CA ARG A 351 11.67 -8.69 7.94
C ARG A 351 12.87 -9.20 7.15
N ARG A 352 12.70 -10.18 6.26
CA ARG A 352 13.81 -10.83 5.55
C ARG A 352 13.76 -10.64 4.05
N GLN A 353 12.57 -10.53 3.50
CA GLN A 353 12.38 -10.63 2.07
C GLN A 353 11.42 -9.51 1.60
N PRO A 354 11.79 -8.74 0.55
CA PRO A 354 11.03 -7.57 0.11
C PRO A 354 9.71 -7.96 -0.54
N HIS A 355 9.69 -8.96 -1.42
CA HIS A 355 8.51 -9.36 -2.19
C HIS A 355 7.33 -9.84 -1.33
N SER A 356 7.56 -10.40 -0.15
CA SER A 356 6.50 -10.78 0.80
C SER A 356 5.74 -9.55 1.32
N LYS A 357 6.41 -8.40 1.43
CA LYS A 357 5.74 -7.12 1.68
C LYS A 357 5.01 -6.62 0.44
N TRP A 358 5.58 -6.81 -0.75
CA TRP A 358 4.87 -6.51 -2.00
C TRP A 358 3.54 -7.24 -2.06
N HIS A 359 3.48 -8.56 -1.81
CA HIS A 359 2.21 -9.31 -1.76
C HIS A 359 1.20 -8.69 -0.80
N GLU A 360 1.63 -8.33 0.41
CA GLU A 360 0.75 -7.77 1.43
C GLU A 360 0.17 -6.40 1.04
N ILE A 361 1.03 -5.50 0.56
CA ILE A 361 0.64 -4.14 0.18
C ILE A 361 -0.15 -4.16 -1.13
N ALA A 362 0.23 -5.02 -2.09
CA ALA A 362 -0.48 -5.22 -3.33
C ALA A 362 -1.88 -5.78 -3.05
N ALA A 363 -2.02 -6.80 -2.20
CA ALA A 363 -3.32 -7.33 -1.80
C ALA A 363 -4.23 -6.23 -1.23
N ASN A 364 -3.70 -5.36 -0.36
CA ASN A 364 -4.45 -4.22 0.18
C ASN A 364 -4.81 -3.20 -0.92
N GLY A 365 -3.83 -2.81 -1.75
CA GLY A 365 -4.01 -1.85 -2.84
C GLY A 365 -5.02 -2.31 -3.90
N LEU A 366 -5.03 -3.60 -4.26
CA LEU A 366 -6.00 -4.18 -5.19
C LEU A 366 -7.44 -4.07 -4.65
N VAL A 367 -7.65 -4.15 -3.34
CA VAL A 367 -8.98 -3.86 -2.75
C VAL A 367 -9.36 -2.39 -2.93
N ASP A 368 -8.41 -1.45 -2.76
CA ASP A 368 -8.65 -0.03 -3.06
C ASP A 368 -9.00 0.19 -4.55
N ILE A 369 -8.37 -0.54 -5.48
CA ILE A 369 -8.73 -0.48 -6.91
C ILE A 369 -10.16 -0.95 -7.12
N ALA A 370 -10.56 -2.06 -6.50
CA ALA A 370 -11.93 -2.59 -6.61
C ALA A 370 -12.97 -1.54 -6.16
N PHE A 371 -12.71 -0.87 -5.03
CA PHE A 371 -13.59 0.16 -4.51
C PHE A 371 -13.55 1.45 -5.34
N ALA A 372 -12.40 1.83 -5.88
CA ALA A 372 -12.28 2.96 -6.80
C ALA A 372 -13.04 2.69 -8.12
N ALA A 373 -12.95 1.48 -8.67
CA ALA A 373 -13.70 1.05 -9.84
C ALA A 373 -15.22 1.08 -9.58
N ASN A 374 -15.69 0.66 -8.40
CA ASN A 374 -17.08 0.85 -7.98
C ASN A 374 -17.51 2.32 -7.99
N ASN A 375 -16.70 3.17 -7.37
CA ASN A 375 -17.07 4.57 -7.23
C ASN A 375 -17.07 5.27 -8.59
N MET A 376 -16.12 4.92 -9.48
CA MET A 376 -16.15 5.34 -10.88
C MET A 376 -17.44 4.87 -11.57
N ASN A 377 -17.78 3.59 -11.52
CA ASN A 377 -19.02 3.06 -12.08
C ASN A 377 -20.25 3.82 -11.56
N ARG A 378 -20.37 4.00 -10.24
CA ARG A 378 -21.48 4.73 -9.61
C ARG A 378 -21.56 6.17 -10.11
N ILE A 379 -20.44 6.88 -10.17
CA ILE A 379 -20.38 8.24 -10.71
C ILE A 379 -20.88 8.28 -12.16
N LEU A 380 -20.42 7.34 -12.99
CA LEU A 380 -20.84 7.24 -14.39
C LEU A 380 -22.34 6.90 -14.53
N THR A 381 -22.95 6.17 -13.58
CA THR A 381 -24.42 6.01 -13.53
C THR A 381 -25.21 7.25 -13.05
N GLY A 382 -24.53 8.34 -12.69
CA GLY A 382 -25.15 9.48 -12.02
C GLY A 382 -25.58 9.19 -10.57
N ARG A 383 -25.12 8.08 -9.98
CA ARG A 383 -25.32 7.77 -8.56
C ARG A 383 -24.26 8.50 -7.75
N THR A 384 -24.68 9.39 -6.86
CA THR A 384 -23.76 10.05 -5.91
C THR A 384 -23.06 9.00 -5.05
N LEU A 385 -21.79 9.25 -4.72
CA LEU A 385 -21.07 8.40 -3.78
C LEU A 385 -21.73 8.48 -2.40
N ASN A 386 -21.83 7.33 -1.72
CA ASN A 386 -22.21 7.34 -0.31
C ASN A 386 -21.11 8.11 0.43
N ARG A 387 -21.47 9.26 0.98
CA ARG A 387 -20.53 10.19 1.61
C ARG A 387 -19.94 9.54 2.87
N LEU A 388 -18.80 8.87 2.69
CA LEU A 388 -17.98 8.31 3.76
C LEU A 388 -16.74 9.16 4.03
N LEU A 389 -16.77 10.45 3.64
CA LEU A 389 -15.71 11.36 4.02
C LEU A 389 -15.67 11.43 5.55
N PRO A 390 -14.49 11.26 6.18
CA PRO A 390 -14.32 11.53 7.60
C PRO A 390 -14.94 12.88 7.94
N THR A 391 -15.60 13.02 9.09
CA THR A 391 -16.33 14.24 9.48
C THR A 391 -15.49 15.51 9.29
N SER A 392 -14.18 15.42 9.52
CA SER A 392 -13.19 16.46 9.26
C SER A 392 -13.04 16.83 7.78
N VAL A 393 -12.98 15.83 6.88
CA VAL A 393 -12.91 16.06 5.43
C VAL A 393 -14.26 16.52 4.88
N ASN A 394 -15.36 16.01 5.42
CA ASN A 394 -16.71 16.45 5.08
C ASN A 394 -16.91 17.94 5.42
N ALA A 395 -16.33 18.42 6.54
CA ALA A 395 -16.36 19.83 6.89
C ALA A 395 -15.60 20.70 5.87
N VAL A 396 -14.40 20.29 5.46
CA VAL A 396 -13.61 20.98 4.42
C VAL A 396 -14.37 20.98 3.09
N VAL A 397 -14.96 19.85 2.71
CA VAL A 397 -15.77 19.70 1.51
C VAL A 397 -16.99 20.61 1.50
N GLN A 398 -17.74 20.67 2.59
CA GLN A 398 -18.92 21.53 2.69
C GLN A 398 -18.54 23.02 2.61
N CYS A 399 -17.34 23.37 3.05
CA CYS A 399 -16.83 24.72 2.85
C CYS A 399 -16.43 24.98 1.39
N PHE A 400 -15.81 23.99 0.73
CA PHE A 400 -15.49 24.08 -0.70
C PHE A 400 -16.76 24.18 -1.56
N GLU A 401 -17.80 23.40 -1.29
CA GLU A 401 -19.08 23.46 -2.02
C GLU A 401 -19.76 24.82 -1.92
N ARG A 402 -19.71 25.46 -0.74
CA ARG A 402 -20.26 26.80 -0.54
C ARG A 402 -19.48 27.86 -1.30
N GLY A 403 -18.14 27.81 -1.23
CA GLY A 403 -17.27 28.67 -2.03
C GLY A 403 -17.48 28.49 -3.54
N TRP A 404 -17.57 27.25 -4.02
CA TRP A 404 -17.78 26.94 -5.43
C TRP A 404 -19.15 27.40 -5.93
N SER A 405 -20.23 27.11 -5.19
CA SER A 405 -21.60 27.50 -5.55
C SER A 405 -21.80 29.01 -5.56
N ALA A 406 -21.06 29.75 -4.72
CA ALA A 406 -21.05 31.20 -4.75
C ALA A 406 -20.43 31.77 -6.05
N GLN A 407 -19.51 31.04 -6.67
CA GLN A 407 -18.74 31.49 -7.84
C GLN A 407 -19.33 31.02 -9.18
N SER A 408 -19.98 29.84 -9.23
CA SER A 408 -20.58 29.28 -10.46
C SER A 408 -21.78 30.08 -11.02
N ASN A 409 -22.21 31.13 -10.33
CA ASN A 409 -23.21 32.08 -10.84
C ASN A 409 -22.63 33.12 -11.83
N ASN A 410 -21.34 33.04 -12.18
CA ASN A 410 -20.71 33.85 -13.23
C ASN A 410 -20.26 32.96 -14.42
N PRO A 411 -20.74 33.18 -15.66
CA PRO A 411 -20.83 32.12 -16.66
C PRO A 411 -19.66 32.05 -17.66
N THR A 412 -18.40 32.13 -17.21
CA THR A 412 -17.25 31.87 -18.11
C THR A 412 -16.22 30.96 -17.47
N ASP A 413 -16.36 29.66 -17.73
CA ASP A 413 -15.52 28.57 -17.17
C ASP A 413 -14.02 28.69 -17.53
N ASP A 414 -13.67 29.41 -18.60
CA ASP A 414 -12.26 29.58 -19.01
C ASP A 414 -11.47 30.56 -18.12
N ALA A 415 -12.15 31.37 -17.29
CA ALA A 415 -11.49 32.35 -16.42
C ALA A 415 -11.02 31.76 -15.07
N LEU A 416 -11.45 30.55 -14.70
CA LEU A 416 -11.22 29.94 -13.37
C LEU A 416 -9.78 29.47 -13.15
N PHE A 417 -8.98 29.32 -14.20
CA PHE A 417 -7.57 28.88 -14.12
C PHE A 417 -6.53 30.00 -14.29
N SER A 418 -6.97 31.27 -14.27
CA SER A 418 -6.03 32.39 -14.12
C SER A 418 -5.48 32.43 -12.69
N SER A 419 -4.23 32.86 -12.50
CA SER A 419 -3.66 32.99 -11.14
C SER A 419 -4.52 33.91 -10.25
N SER A 420 -5.13 34.95 -10.83
CA SER A 420 -6.02 35.88 -10.13
C SER A 420 -7.35 35.28 -9.67
N SER A 421 -7.92 34.32 -10.41
CA SER A 421 -9.16 33.64 -10.01
C SER A 421 -8.92 32.58 -8.96
N GLN A 422 -7.74 31.94 -8.98
CA GLN A 422 -7.30 30.98 -7.98
C GLN A 422 -7.09 31.65 -6.61
N ASP A 423 -6.46 32.82 -6.58
CA ASP A 423 -6.27 33.59 -5.34
C ASP A 423 -7.61 34.05 -4.73
N ALA A 424 -8.57 34.46 -5.57
CA ALA A 424 -9.91 34.85 -5.12
C ALA A 424 -10.74 33.66 -4.61
N LEU A 425 -10.63 32.51 -5.28
CA LEU A 425 -11.27 31.25 -4.84
C LEU A 425 -10.67 30.78 -3.51
N LEU A 426 -9.34 30.79 -3.37
CA LEU A 426 -8.68 30.44 -2.10
C LEU A 426 -9.08 31.42 -0.99
N GLY A 427 -9.14 32.71 -1.27
CA GLY A 427 -9.59 33.74 -0.31
C GLY A 427 -11.01 33.50 0.19
N GLY A 428 -11.96 33.25 -0.72
CA GLY A 428 -13.36 32.97 -0.36
C GLY A 428 -13.53 31.66 0.42
N ILE A 429 -12.77 30.62 0.05
CA ILE A 429 -12.76 29.35 0.79
C ILE A 429 -12.20 29.57 2.20
N LEU A 430 -11.10 30.30 2.35
CA LEU A 430 -10.47 30.55 3.65
C LEU A 430 -11.36 31.39 4.58
N GLU A 431 -12.08 32.39 4.05
CA GLU A 431 -13.03 33.20 4.81
C GLU A 431 -14.24 32.38 5.29
N GLU A 432 -14.80 31.50 4.46
CA GLU A 432 -15.90 30.60 4.87
C GLU A 432 -15.43 29.46 5.81
N CYS A 433 -14.18 29.02 5.67
CA CYS A 433 -13.59 27.94 6.48
C CYS A 433 -13.20 28.37 7.90
N ALA A 434 -13.08 29.66 8.19
CA ALA A 434 -12.58 30.16 9.48
C ALA A 434 -13.56 30.02 10.67
N ALA A 435 -14.64 29.24 10.53
CA ALA A 435 -15.66 29.05 11.58
C ALA A 435 -15.19 28.09 12.71
N PRO A 436 -15.70 28.25 13.96
CA PRO A 436 -15.06 27.73 15.19
C PRO A 436 -14.99 26.20 15.38
N ASN A 437 -15.54 25.39 14.47
CA ASN A 437 -15.79 23.96 14.70
C ASN A 437 -14.78 23.00 14.04
N MET A 438 -13.67 23.48 13.45
CA MET A 438 -12.63 22.64 12.82
C MET A 438 -11.48 22.20 13.78
N PHE A 439 -11.69 22.30 15.09
CA PHE A 439 -10.68 21.99 16.13
C PHE A 439 -10.20 20.52 16.17
N ASP A 440 -10.86 19.59 15.46
CA ASP A 440 -10.71 18.14 15.64
C ASP A 440 -9.56 17.52 14.80
N LEU A 441 -9.28 18.03 13.60
CA LEU A 441 -8.17 17.53 12.78
C LEU A 441 -6.80 17.86 13.41
N GLY A 442 -6.71 19.04 14.04
CA GLY A 442 -5.54 19.45 14.81
C GLY A 442 -5.32 18.56 16.03
N GLN A 443 -6.37 18.12 16.72
CA GLN A 443 -6.28 17.20 17.86
C GLN A 443 -5.93 15.78 17.43
N PHE A 444 -6.50 15.28 16.32
CA PHE A 444 -6.15 13.98 15.73
C PHE A 444 -4.67 13.91 15.33
N LEU A 445 -4.16 14.94 14.65
CA LEU A 445 -2.74 15.05 14.31
C LEU A 445 -1.87 15.27 15.55
N SER A 446 -2.32 16.03 16.55
CA SER A 446 -1.62 16.20 17.83
C SER A 446 -1.52 14.89 18.63
N CYS A 447 -2.54 14.04 18.54
CA CYS A 447 -2.58 12.72 19.17
C CYS A 447 -1.63 11.73 18.47
N LEU A 448 -1.61 11.72 17.13
CA LEU A 448 -0.66 10.91 16.34
C LEU A 448 0.80 11.36 16.49
N THR A 449 1.03 12.63 16.81
CA THR A 449 2.38 13.22 16.94
C THR A 449 2.87 13.39 18.39
N GLY A 450 2.08 12.97 19.38
CA GLY A 450 2.45 13.06 20.80
C GLY A 450 2.55 14.49 21.34
N LYS A 451 1.89 15.48 20.74
CA LYS A 451 1.88 16.86 21.24
C LYS A 451 0.82 17.04 22.33
N VAL A 452 1.28 17.44 23.53
CA VAL A 452 0.45 18.07 24.57
C VAL A 452 0.28 19.54 24.19
N VAL A 453 -0.95 19.98 23.92
CA VAL A 453 -1.27 21.39 23.73
C VAL A 453 -1.17 22.09 25.10
N GLN A 454 -0.12 22.90 25.29
CA GLN A 454 -0.10 23.89 26.38
C GLN A 454 -1.12 24.99 26.07
N LEU A 455 -2.30 24.89 26.68
CA LEU A 455 -3.28 25.98 26.70
C LEU A 455 -2.69 27.16 27.49
N SER A 456 -2.62 28.32 26.83
CA SER A 456 -2.23 29.58 27.46
C SER A 456 -3.16 29.93 28.61
N LYS A 457 -2.58 30.31 29.75
CA LYS A 457 -3.26 30.76 30.98
C LYS A 457 -4.14 31.99 30.76
N THR A 458 -5.33 31.87 30.19
CA THR A 458 -6.40 32.89 30.28
C THR A 458 -7.76 32.29 29.99
N THR A 459 -8.22 31.36 30.83
CA THR A 459 -9.64 31.19 31.21
C THR A 459 -9.71 30.18 32.35
N LYS A 460 -10.06 30.65 33.55
CA LYS A 460 -10.53 29.79 34.64
C LYS A 460 -11.98 29.44 34.29
N GLU A 461 -12.23 28.26 33.71
CA GLU A 461 -13.51 27.51 33.73
C GLU A 461 -13.54 26.48 32.58
N SER A 462 -12.78 25.37 32.70
CA SER A 462 -13.04 24.13 31.94
C SER A 462 -12.08 23.00 32.36
N THR A 463 -12.06 22.65 33.65
CA THR A 463 -11.27 21.52 34.18
C THR A 463 -11.99 20.15 34.17
N PRO A 464 -13.33 19.99 34.06
CA PRO A 464 -13.92 18.64 34.18
C PRO A 464 -13.74 17.71 32.96
N GLN A 465 -13.32 18.20 31.79
CA GLN A 465 -13.30 17.39 30.56
C GLN A 465 -11.94 16.74 30.27
N LEU A 466 -10.86 17.25 30.83
CA LEU A 466 -9.51 16.69 30.64
C LEU A 466 -9.25 15.49 31.57
N GLU A 467 -9.86 15.46 32.76
CA GLU A 467 -9.74 14.35 33.72
C GLU A 467 -10.48 13.10 33.26
N GLN A 468 -11.59 13.24 32.51
CA GLN A 468 -12.33 12.10 31.97
C GLN A 468 -11.54 11.34 30.88
N CYS A 469 -10.76 12.06 30.06
CA CYS A 469 -9.95 11.45 29.00
C CYS A 469 -8.74 10.66 29.54
N LEU A 470 -8.18 11.06 30.69
CA LEU A 470 -7.05 10.38 31.33
C LEU A 470 -7.47 9.14 32.15
N VAL A 471 -8.71 9.10 32.64
CA VAL A 471 -9.25 7.95 33.37
C VAL A 471 -9.64 6.80 32.42
N ASP A 472 -10.09 7.11 31.21
CA ASP A 472 -10.56 6.10 30.24
C ASP A 472 -9.42 5.39 29.48
N HIS A 473 -8.16 5.82 29.63
CA HIS A 473 -6.99 5.26 28.93
C HIS A 473 -5.82 4.76 29.80
N SER A 474 -6.03 4.52 31.11
CA SER A 474 -5.13 3.73 31.98
C SER A 474 -3.61 3.98 31.82
N CYS A 475 -3.15 5.23 31.81
CA CYS A 475 -1.73 5.56 31.92
C CYS A 475 -1.38 5.88 33.37
N ILE A 476 -0.75 4.95 34.08
CA ILE A 476 -0.11 5.21 35.38
C ILE A 476 1.39 5.41 35.13
N MET A 477 1.93 6.60 35.46
CA MET A 477 3.37 6.81 35.48
C MET A 477 3.99 5.98 36.61
N LEU A 478 4.93 5.10 36.27
CA LEU A 478 5.80 4.44 37.25
C LEU A 478 6.89 5.41 37.67
N ASP A 479 6.91 5.77 38.95
CA ASP A 479 7.96 6.61 39.52
C ASP A 479 9.24 5.79 39.75
N GLY A 480 10.39 6.46 39.60
CA GLY A 480 11.68 5.88 39.27
C GLY A 480 12.16 4.70 40.13
N THR A 481 12.44 3.56 39.49
CA THR A 481 13.41 2.57 39.96
C THR A 481 14.09 1.87 38.77
N ASP A 482 15.41 1.65 38.91
CA ASP A 482 16.31 1.13 37.87
C ASP A 482 15.88 -0.22 37.30
N LEU A 483 15.47 -0.23 36.03
CA LEU A 483 15.33 -1.44 35.22
C LEU A 483 16.61 -1.63 34.39
N ASN A 484 17.29 -2.77 34.62
CA ASN A 484 18.50 -3.14 33.88
C ASN A 484 18.13 -3.52 32.43
N THR A 485 18.26 -2.55 31.52
CA THR A 485 17.80 -2.57 30.12
C THR A 485 18.36 -3.71 29.28
N THR A 486 19.54 -4.22 29.61
CA THR A 486 20.22 -5.27 28.83
C THR A 486 19.47 -6.62 28.87
N ARG A 487 18.76 -6.94 29.96
CA ARG A 487 18.08 -8.25 30.11
C ARG A 487 16.65 -8.28 29.58
N PHE A 488 16.03 -7.11 29.39
CA PHE A 488 14.69 -7.01 28.84
C PHE A 488 14.67 -7.21 27.31
N HIS A 489 15.77 -6.83 26.66
CA HIS A 489 15.99 -7.02 25.23
C HIS A 489 16.00 -8.51 24.83
N ASP A 490 16.59 -9.38 25.64
CA ASP A 490 16.69 -10.81 25.32
C ASP A 490 15.34 -11.58 25.45
N CYS A 491 14.39 -11.12 26.29
CA CYS A 491 13.04 -11.73 26.37
C CYS A 491 12.15 -11.34 25.19
N LEU A 492 12.36 -10.16 24.58
CA LEU A 492 11.58 -9.66 23.45
C LEU A 492 12.11 -10.13 22.09
N PHE A 493 13.40 -10.45 21.99
CA PHE A 493 14.08 -10.70 20.72
C PHE A 493 14.85 -12.04 20.63
N GLY A 494 14.79 -12.90 21.65
CA GLY A 494 15.40 -14.22 21.64
C GLY A 494 14.71 -15.22 20.69
N GLU A 495 15.48 -16.04 19.98
CA GLU A 495 14.98 -17.00 18.97
C GLU A 495 14.32 -18.27 19.56
N ASP A 496 14.32 -18.44 20.89
CA ASP A 496 13.74 -19.61 21.56
C ASP A 496 12.47 -19.26 22.35
N ASN A 497 11.38 -19.97 22.08
CA ASN A 497 10.06 -19.85 22.72
C ASN A 497 10.04 -20.25 24.22
N ALA A 498 10.88 -19.66 25.06
CA ALA A 498 10.78 -19.81 26.51
C ALA A 498 9.76 -18.79 27.06
N PRO A 499 8.75 -19.21 27.86
CA PRO A 499 7.79 -18.27 28.42
C PRO A 499 8.48 -17.35 29.45
N CYS A 500 8.29 -16.03 29.34
CA CYS A 500 8.85 -14.99 30.25
C CYS A 500 8.37 -15.10 31.73
N LYS A 501 7.81 -16.24 32.17
CA LYS A 501 7.29 -16.47 33.52
C LYS A 501 8.35 -16.70 34.61
N SER A 502 9.62 -16.93 34.26
CA SER A 502 10.66 -17.23 35.26
C SER A 502 11.40 -16.03 35.83
N PHE A 503 10.97 -14.79 35.55
CA PHE A 503 11.78 -13.59 35.86
C PHE A 503 11.10 -12.51 36.71
N VAL A 504 9.97 -12.82 37.35
CA VAL A 504 9.33 -11.90 38.30
C VAL A 504 9.97 -12.04 39.69
N SER A 505 10.49 -10.93 40.24
CA SER A 505 10.95 -10.88 41.63
C SER A 505 9.81 -11.33 42.57
N PRO A 506 10.08 -12.09 43.65
CA PRO A 506 9.06 -12.50 44.63
C PRO A 506 8.30 -11.34 45.30
N SER A 507 8.75 -10.10 45.10
CA SER A 507 8.17 -8.87 45.65
C SER A 507 7.28 -8.09 44.69
N ALA A 508 7.00 -8.57 43.48
CA ALA A 508 6.14 -7.86 42.54
C ALA A 508 4.69 -7.89 43.00
N THR A 509 4.02 -6.73 42.95
CA THR A 509 2.60 -6.65 43.29
C THR A 509 1.72 -7.17 42.14
N ALA A 510 0.53 -7.68 42.43
CA ALA A 510 -0.40 -8.22 41.42
C ALA A 510 -0.70 -7.23 40.26
N ASN A 511 -0.63 -5.93 40.52
CA ASN A 511 -0.82 -4.89 39.51
C ASN A 511 0.37 -4.78 38.52
N GLN A 512 1.60 -5.08 38.94
CA GLN A 512 2.78 -5.07 38.08
C GLN A 512 2.80 -6.28 37.14
N GLU A 513 2.34 -7.44 37.61
CA GLU A 513 2.18 -8.65 36.79
C GLU A 513 1.10 -8.46 35.71
N GLN A 514 0.01 -7.76 36.05
CA GLN A 514 -1.06 -7.42 35.11
C GLN A 514 -0.63 -6.39 34.05
N CYS A 515 0.22 -5.43 34.44
CA CYS A 515 0.76 -4.41 33.54
C CYS A 515 1.76 -5.01 32.53
N LEU A 516 2.65 -5.90 32.96
CA LEU A 516 3.58 -6.62 32.08
C LEU A 516 2.85 -7.56 31.10
N THR A 517 1.80 -8.23 31.57
CA THR A 517 0.96 -9.08 30.71
C THR A 517 0.24 -8.25 29.64
N ARG A 518 -0.25 -7.05 29.97
CA ARG A 518 -0.88 -6.14 29.00
C ARG A 518 0.12 -5.48 28.03
N CYS A 519 1.33 -5.12 28.48
CA CYS A 519 2.35 -4.55 27.59
C CYS A 519 2.85 -5.56 26.54
N SER A 520 2.78 -6.87 26.82
CA SER A 520 3.12 -7.91 25.84
C SER A 520 2.08 -8.04 24.70
N THR A 521 0.90 -7.47 24.87
CA THR A 521 -0.22 -7.54 23.91
C THR A 521 -0.53 -6.21 23.21
N ASP A 522 0.08 -5.09 23.63
CA ASP A 522 -0.28 -3.75 23.17
C ASP A 522 0.94 -3.01 22.59
N TYR A 523 1.03 -2.94 21.25
CA TYR A 523 2.19 -2.45 20.50
C TYR A 523 2.48 -0.95 20.75
N LEU A 524 1.45 -0.17 21.08
CA LEU A 524 1.60 1.26 21.40
C LEU A 524 2.42 1.48 22.69
N CYS A 525 2.34 0.55 23.65
CA CYS A 525 3.08 0.63 24.90
C CYS A 525 4.55 0.21 24.71
N ALA A 526 4.80 -0.79 23.85
CA ALA A 526 6.15 -1.27 23.54
C ALA A 526 6.99 -0.24 22.73
N MET A 527 6.34 0.51 21.83
CA MET A 527 7.00 1.56 21.03
C MET A 527 7.45 2.75 21.88
N THR A 528 6.74 3.07 22.97
CA THR A 528 7.14 4.13 23.92
C THR A 528 8.38 3.75 24.73
N CYS A 529 8.70 2.45 24.86
CA CYS A 529 9.81 1.94 25.65
C CYS A 529 11.10 1.67 24.84
N LEU A 530 11.05 1.58 23.51
CA LEU A 530 12.21 1.26 22.67
C LEU A 530 12.84 2.53 22.09
N GLN A 531 13.72 3.17 22.87
CA GLN A 531 14.63 4.22 22.40
C GLN A 531 15.84 3.60 21.70
N VAL A 532 15.95 3.74 20.39
CA VAL A 532 17.21 3.53 19.66
C VAL A 532 17.55 4.81 18.91
N ASP A 533 18.67 5.43 19.28
CA ASP A 533 19.19 6.67 18.68
C ASP A 533 19.98 6.36 17.39
N PHE A 534 19.40 6.71 16.23
CA PHE A 534 20.01 6.55 14.91
C PHE A 534 20.78 7.79 14.43
N SER A 535 20.77 8.89 15.20
CA SER A 535 21.41 10.15 14.81
C SER A 535 22.94 10.05 14.60
N PRO A 536 23.70 9.22 15.35
CA PRO A 536 25.14 9.09 15.13
C PRO A 536 25.45 8.41 13.79
N TRP A 537 24.64 7.43 13.39
CA TRP A 537 24.84 6.67 12.15
C TRP A 537 24.51 7.51 10.91
N LEU A 538 23.42 8.28 10.95
CA LEU A 538 23.01 9.14 9.82
C LEU A 538 24.01 10.31 9.62
N SER A 539 24.44 10.94 10.71
CA SER A 539 25.45 12.01 10.68
C SER A 539 26.79 11.53 10.12
N GLN A 540 27.22 10.32 10.50
CA GLN A 540 28.44 9.71 9.98
C GLN A 540 28.32 9.30 8.50
N THR A 541 27.15 8.82 8.07
CA THR A 541 26.89 8.48 6.66
C THR A 541 26.96 9.70 5.75
N ILE A 542 26.36 10.81 6.17
CA ILE A 542 26.41 12.09 5.44
C ILE A 542 27.84 12.64 5.41
N SER A 543 28.57 12.54 6.53
CA SER A 543 29.98 12.95 6.60
C SER A 543 30.85 12.17 5.60
N CYS A 544 30.70 10.84 5.54
CA CYS A 544 31.44 10.01 4.59
C CYS A 544 31.06 10.26 3.14
N ALA A 545 29.77 10.47 2.84
CA ALA A 545 29.32 10.83 1.49
C ALA A 545 29.93 12.17 1.03
N ASN A 546 30.03 13.15 1.93
CA ASN A 546 30.65 14.44 1.63
C ASN A 546 32.15 14.29 1.37
N VAL A 547 32.88 13.54 2.20
CA VAL A 547 34.32 13.26 2.01
C VAL A 547 34.57 12.58 0.66
N LEU A 548 33.79 11.56 0.30
CA LEU A 548 33.95 10.82 -0.96
C LEU A 548 33.57 11.65 -2.21
N SER A 549 32.83 12.75 -2.04
CA SER A 549 32.41 13.62 -3.14
C SER A 549 33.38 14.76 -3.45
N MET A 550 34.44 14.94 -2.65
CA MET A 550 35.45 15.99 -2.88
C MET A 550 36.34 15.62 -4.08
N SER A 551 36.81 16.61 -4.83
CA SER A 551 37.65 16.41 -6.02
C SER A 551 39.05 15.84 -5.72
N ASN A 552 39.49 15.91 -4.46
CA ASN A 552 40.76 15.33 -4.01
C ASN A 552 40.73 15.05 -2.48
N PRO A 553 40.04 13.99 -2.03
CA PRO A 553 39.85 13.75 -0.61
C PRO A 553 41.14 13.27 0.06
N ALA A 554 41.41 13.76 1.27
CA ALA A 554 42.59 13.34 2.03
C ALA A 554 42.55 11.83 2.30
N GLY A 555 43.62 11.11 1.97
CA GLY A 555 43.66 9.64 1.99
C GLY A 555 43.30 9.00 3.34
N ALA A 556 43.55 9.69 4.46
CA ALA A 556 43.15 9.22 5.79
C ALA A 556 41.63 9.24 6.01
N ALA A 557 40.93 10.27 5.53
CA ALA A 557 39.48 10.38 5.66
C ALA A 557 38.74 9.38 4.76
N VAL A 558 39.30 9.05 3.59
CA VAL A 558 38.80 7.99 2.71
C VAL A 558 38.99 6.62 3.34
N ALA A 559 40.16 6.36 3.95
CA ALA A 559 40.45 5.09 4.61
C ALA A 559 39.56 4.84 5.83
N ASP A 560 39.24 5.88 6.62
CA ASP A 560 38.30 5.77 7.74
C ASP A 560 36.87 5.46 7.27
N CYS A 561 36.40 6.11 6.20
CA CYS A 561 35.11 5.79 5.60
C CYS A 561 35.07 4.38 5.00
N GLN A 562 36.14 3.94 4.33
CA GLN A 562 36.24 2.58 3.78
C GLN A 562 36.25 1.51 4.87
N LYS A 563 36.94 1.76 6.00
CA LYS A 563 36.96 0.87 7.16
C LYS A 563 35.58 0.75 7.81
N GLN A 564 34.84 1.85 7.87
CA GLN A 564 33.51 1.91 8.48
C GLN A 564 32.43 1.17 7.65
N TYR A 565 32.53 1.19 6.31
CA TYR A 565 31.62 0.49 5.40
C TYR A 565 32.19 -0.82 4.82
N ARG A 566 33.21 -1.41 5.46
CA ARG A 566 33.87 -2.66 5.02
C ARG A 566 34.25 -2.67 3.52
N GLY A 567 34.62 -1.51 2.98
CA GLY A 567 35.08 -1.36 1.59
C GLY A 567 33.99 -1.09 0.54
N ASP A 568 32.69 -1.04 0.87
CA ASP A 568 31.64 -0.79 -0.14
C ASP A 568 31.31 0.71 -0.29
N THR A 569 32.02 1.36 -1.19
CA THR A 569 31.84 2.79 -1.53
C THR A 569 30.71 3.04 -2.53
N ASN A 570 30.15 2.00 -3.16
CA ASN A 570 29.12 2.13 -4.20
C ASN A 570 27.75 2.52 -3.63
N THR A 571 27.44 2.09 -2.41
CA THR A 571 26.18 2.39 -1.72
C THR A 571 25.99 3.89 -1.43
N ALA A 572 27.03 4.57 -0.94
CA ALA A 572 26.98 6.01 -0.65
C ALA A 572 26.90 6.85 -1.94
N ALA A 573 27.58 6.41 -3.00
CA ALA A 573 27.54 7.06 -4.31
C ALA A 573 26.19 6.89 -5.03
N ALA A 574 25.54 5.72 -4.89
CA ALA A 574 24.22 5.45 -5.45
C ALA A 574 23.14 6.33 -4.81
N LEU A 575 23.16 6.47 -3.47
CA LEU A 575 22.23 7.33 -2.73
C LEU A 575 22.38 8.81 -3.13
N LEU A 576 23.63 9.29 -3.27
CA LEU A 576 23.91 10.65 -3.73
C LEU A 576 23.50 10.88 -5.19
N THR A 577 23.63 9.87 -6.05
CA THR A 577 23.21 9.93 -7.46
C THR A 577 21.70 9.99 -7.59
N MET A 578 20.97 9.21 -6.77
CA MET A 578 19.51 9.26 -6.70
C MET A 578 19.02 10.64 -6.26
N LEU A 579 19.61 11.20 -5.20
CA LEU A 579 19.29 12.54 -4.71
C LEU A 579 19.62 13.65 -5.72
N LYS A 580 20.74 13.53 -6.44
CA LYS A 580 21.12 14.47 -7.51
C LYS A 580 20.19 14.38 -8.73
N ARG A 581 19.74 13.18 -9.11
CA ARG A 581 18.75 13.00 -10.18
C ARG A 581 17.41 13.63 -9.81
N PHE A 582 16.97 13.45 -8.56
CA PHE A 582 15.79 14.13 -8.01
C PHE A 582 15.93 15.66 -8.06
N ALA A 583 17.11 16.19 -7.76
CA ALA A 583 17.39 17.63 -7.80
C ALA A 583 17.57 18.20 -9.22
N SER A 584 17.97 17.39 -10.21
CA SER A 584 18.13 17.85 -11.60
C SER A 584 16.81 17.92 -12.38
N VAL A 585 15.79 17.17 -11.96
CA VAL A 585 14.45 17.16 -12.56
C VAL A 585 13.66 18.43 -12.21
N SER A 586 14.04 19.16 -11.15
CA SER A 586 13.38 20.40 -10.73
C SER A 586 13.94 21.69 -11.38
N GLN A 587 14.88 21.60 -12.33
CA GLN A 587 15.58 22.78 -12.86
C GLN A 587 14.91 23.50 -14.04
N ASN A 588 13.80 23.02 -14.58
CA ASN A 588 13.10 23.75 -15.65
C ASN A 588 11.82 24.42 -15.13
N SER A 589 11.91 25.75 -15.05
CA SER A 589 10.85 26.76 -14.80
C SER A 589 10.26 26.90 -13.38
N CYS A 590 11.05 27.45 -12.42
CA CYS A 590 10.51 28.37 -11.40
C CYS A 590 11.63 29.04 -10.57
N TRP A 591 12.22 30.14 -11.05
CA TRP A 591 13.31 30.83 -10.33
C TRP A 591 12.84 31.68 -9.13
N LYS A 592 11.52 31.99 -9.03
CA LYS A 592 10.96 32.75 -7.90
C LYS A 592 10.57 31.88 -6.69
N GLU A 593 10.22 30.61 -6.89
CA GLU A 593 9.91 29.69 -5.80
C GLU A 593 11.18 29.20 -5.09
N HIS A 594 12.30 29.11 -5.81
CA HIS A 594 13.60 28.78 -5.20
C HIS A 594 14.08 29.82 -4.19
N GLU A 595 13.79 31.11 -4.38
CA GLU A 595 14.16 32.13 -3.38
C GLU A 595 13.34 31.97 -2.09
N ILE A 596 12.08 31.53 -2.19
CA ILE A 596 11.22 31.24 -1.04
C ILE A 596 11.71 29.97 -0.33
N VAL A 597 12.06 28.92 -1.07
CA VAL A 597 12.61 27.67 -0.49
C VAL A 597 13.98 27.92 0.17
N LEU A 598 14.87 28.69 -0.46
CA LEU A 598 16.18 29.02 0.11
C LEU A 598 16.07 29.96 1.32
N ARG A 599 15.12 30.90 1.34
CA ARG A 599 14.80 31.69 2.53
C ARG A 599 14.23 30.81 3.64
N LYS A 600 13.33 29.87 3.34
CA LYS A 600 12.80 28.89 4.30
C LYS A 600 13.89 27.97 4.87
N PHE A 601 14.86 27.54 4.05
CA PHE A 601 16.03 26.79 4.51
C PHE A 601 16.97 27.63 5.39
N ALA A 602 17.17 28.91 5.06
CA ALA A 602 17.93 29.83 5.90
C ALA A 602 17.23 30.10 7.24
N THR A 603 15.89 30.21 7.25
CA THR A 603 15.06 30.32 8.45
C THR A 603 15.08 29.04 9.28
N ALA A 604 15.00 27.86 8.66
CA ALA A 604 15.13 26.58 9.35
C ALA A 604 16.52 26.43 9.99
N LYS A 605 17.59 26.77 9.26
CA LYS A 605 18.98 26.76 9.76
C LYS A 605 19.18 27.72 10.94
N ALA A 606 18.59 28.92 10.88
CA ALA A 606 18.63 29.88 11.99
C ALA A 606 17.81 29.39 13.20
N CYS A 607 16.66 28.75 12.96
CA CYS A 607 15.80 28.16 13.99
C CYS A 607 16.51 27.01 14.71
N PHE A 608 17.16 26.08 13.97
CA PHE A 608 17.95 25.00 14.57
C PHE A 608 19.17 25.51 15.34
N GLY A 609 19.78 26.63 14.92
CA GLY A 609 20.86 27.28 15.65
C GLY A 609 20.42 27.86 17.00
N GLY A 610 19.17 28.31 17.11
CA GLY A 610 18.57 28.82 18.36
C GLY A 610 18.14 27.75 19.36
N CYS A 611 18.00 26.48 18.93
CA CYS A 611 17.62 25.36 19.80
C CYS A 611 18.79 24.77 20.61
N ARG A 612 20.02 25.31 20.48
CA ARG A 612 21.16 25.00 21.35
C ARG A 612 21.21 25.95 22.53
N LYS A 613 21.29 25.42 23.75
CA LYS A 613 21.69 26.23 24.93
C LYS A 613 23.20 26.37 24.94
N ALA A 614 23.69 27.50 25.46
CA ALA A 614 25.03 28.02 25.24
C ALA A 614 26.18 27.29 25.98
N ASP A 615 25.91 26.20 26.70
CA ASP A 615 26.96 25.44 27.38
C ASP A 615 26.94 23.97 26.88
N ASP A 616 28.03 23.60 26.22
CA ASP A 616 28.24 22.30 25.58
C ASP A 616 28.30 21.17 26.64
N GLU A 617 27.22 20.39 26.78
CA GLU A 617 27.21 18.96 27.17
C GLU A 617 25.78 18.37 27.43
N ILE A 618 24.68 19.07 27.09
CA ILE A 618 23.30 18.54 27.22
C ILE A 618 22.61 18.49 25.84
N PRO A 619 21.81 17.44 25.53
CA PRO A 619 21.15 17.27 24.23
C PRO A 619 20.23 18.44 23.86
N VAL A 620 20.11 18.66 22.55
CA VAL A 620 19.28 19.68 21.92
C VAL A 620 17.83 19.55 22.41
N ASP A 621 17.19 20.69 22.71
CA ASP A 621 15.79 20.76 23.16
C ASP A 621 14.85 20.24 22.06
N PHE A 622 14.43 18.98 22.18
CA PHE A 622 13.70 18.22 21.17
C PHE A 622 12.34 18.86 20.80
N PRO A 623 11.55 19.41 21.75
CA PRO A 623 10.42 20.28 21.45
C PRO A 623 10.74 21.46 20.51
N CYS A 624 11.90 22.11 20.67
CA CYS A 624 12.32 23.23 19.81
C CYS A 624 12.62 22.77 18.38
N VAL A 625 13.27 21.61 18.21
CA VAL A 625 13.59 21.02 16.90
C VAL A 625 12.33 20.63 16.12
N ILE A 626 11.36 20.01 16.79
CA ILE A 626 10.07 19.66 16.17
C ILE A 626 9.25 20.91 15.84
N GLN A 627 9.34 21.96 16.65
CA GLN A 627 8.72 23.25 16.36
C GLN A 627 9.34 23.95 15.14
N CYS A 628 10.66 23.85 14.97
CA CYS A 628 11.35 24.37 13.77
C CYS A 628 10.98 23.61 12.49
N ILE A 629 10.81 22.28 12.55
CA ILE A 629 10.40 21.45 11.38
C ILE A 629 8.96 21.74 10.97
N ALA A 630 8.05 21.96 11.93
CA ALA A 630 6.65 22.24 11.65
C ALA A 630 6.39 23.66 11.11
N LEU A 631 7.30 24.61 11.34
CA LEU A 631 7.20 26.01 10.88
C LEU A 631 7.80 26.26 9.49
N SER A 632 8.70 25.39 9.03
CA SER A 632 9.38 25.45 7.72
C SER A 632 8.59 24.72 6.63
#